data_AF-A0AAV6ANY8-F1
#
_entry.id   AF-A0AAV6ANY8-F1
#
_cell.length_a   1.000
_cell.length_b   1.000
_cell.length_c   1.000
_cell.angle_alpha   90.00
_cell.angle_beta   90.00
_cell.angle_gamma   90.00
#
_symmetry.space_group_name_H-M   'P 1'
#
loop_
_entity.id
_entity.type
_entity.pdbx_description
1 polymer ?
#
loop_
_entity_poly.entity_id
_entity_poly.type
_entity_poly.pdbx_seq_one_letter_code
_entity_poly.pdbx_strand_id
1 'polypeptide(L)' 'MTKEQIEAVFERVRTWPLERQEDAARTLLILEEQNGLLEHLTEEDWADLEQALAEAEREEPVPGEEIQALFDRYRHREG' A
#
# COMPACT_ATOMS: atom_id res chain seq x y z
N MET A 1 -18.13 -9.91 6.06
CA MET A 1 -17.97 -11.27 5.52
C MET A 1 -17.89 -12.24 6.68
N THR A 2 -18.65 -13.34 6.65
CA THR A 2 -18.45 -14.45 7.60
C THR A 2 -17.38 -15.40 7.08
N LYS A 3 -16.89 -16.31 7.93
CA LYS A 3 -15.90 -17.32 7.54
C LYS A 3 -16.43 -18.22 6.42
N GLU A 4 -17.71 -18.59 6.50
CA GLU A 4 -18.39 -19.43 5.51
C GLU A 4 -18.49 -18.73 4.15
N GLN A 5 -18.74 -17.42 4.16
CA GLN A 5 -18.78 -16.62 2.94
C GLN A 5 -17.41 -16.51 2.28
N ILE A 6 -16.34 -16.41 3.07
CA ILE A 6 -14.96 -16.41 2.59
C ILE A 6 -14.61 -17.78 1.97
N GLU A 7 -14.93 -18.88 2.65
CA GLU A 7 -14.68 -20.22 2.10
C GLU A 7 -15.42 -20.44 0.78
N ALA A 8 -16.67 -19.97 0.68
CA ALA A 8 -17.43 -20.06 -0.56
C ALA A 8 -16.78 -19.26 -1.72
N VAL A 9 -16.05 -18.18 -1.43
CA VAL A 9 -15.26 -17.45 -2.44
C VAL A 9 -14.09 -18.32 -2.90
N PHE A 10 -13.34 -18.92 -1.97
CA PHE A 10 -12.21 -19.79 -2.30
C PHE A 10 -12.63 -21.00 -3.13
N GLU A 11 -13.75 -21.64 -2.80
CA GLU A 11 -14.33 -22.73 -3.59
C GLU A 11 -14.62 -22.31 -5.04
N ARG A 12 -15.14 -21.09 -5.27
CA ARG A 12 -15.36 -20.61 -6.64
C ARG A 12 -14.06 -20.32 -7.37
N VAL A 13 -13.08 -19.71 -6.71
CA VAL A 13 -11.76 -19.42 -7.31
C VAL A 13 -11.08 -20.71 -7.75
N ARG A 14 -11.18 -21.81 -6.99
CA ARG A 14 -10.63 -23.12 -7.36
C ARG A 14 -11.18 -23.69 -8.67
N THR A 15 -12.33 -23.21 -9.15
CA THR A 15 -12.93 -23.64 -10.42
C THR A 15 -12.51 -22.80 -11.63
N TRP A 16 -11.77 -21.72 -11.42
CA TRP A 16 -11.30 -20.83 -12.49
C TRP A 16 -10.16 -21.48 -13.31
N PRO A 17 -9.86 -20.97 -14.52
CA PRO A 17 -8.63 -21.32 -15.22
C PRO A 17 -7.38 -21.03 -14.38
N LEU A 18 -6.33 -21.84 -14.51
CA LEU A 18 -5.13 -21.77 -13.68
C LEU A 18 -4.53 -20.36 -13.60
N GLU A 19 -4.39 -19.67 -14.73
CA GLU A 19 -3.87 -18.29 -14.80
C GLU A 19 -4.63 -17.33 -13.86
N ARG A 20 -5.96 -17.49 -13.78
CA ARG A 20 -6.80 -16.67 -12.90
C ARG A 20 -6.71 -17.07 -11.43
N GLN A 21 -6.40 -18.34 -11.15
CA GLN A 21 -6.11 -18.77 -9.78
C GLN A 21 -4.78 -18.18 -9.30
N GLU A 22 -3.76 -18.14 -10.17
CA GLU A 22 -2.47 -17.52 -9.87
C GLU A 22 -2.61 -16.02 -9.60
N ASP A 23 -3.43 -15.31 -10.37
CA ASP A 23 -3.73 -13.90 -10.14
C ASP A 23 -4.42 -13.67 -8.79
N ALA A 24 -5.40 -14.52 -8.44
CA ALA A 24 -6.08 -14.45 -7.15
C ALA A 24 -5.11 -14.71 -5.99
N ALA A 25 -4.24 -15.73 -6.12
CA ALA A 25 -3.23 -16.05 -5.12
C ALA A 25 -2.22 -14.90 -4.93
N ARG A 26 -1.70 -14.33 -6.02
CA ARG A 26 -0.79 -13.16 -5.98
C ARG A 26 -1.43 -11.98 -5.25
N THR A 27 -2.70 -11.68 -5.53
CA THR A 27 -3.41 -10.58 -4.89
C THR A 27 -3.53 -10.81 -3.38
N LEU A 28 -3.89 -12.02 -2.95
CA LEU A 28 -4.04 -12.32 -1.53
C LEU A 28 -2.71 -12.27 -0.77
N LEU A 29 -1.61 -12.71 -1.39
CA LEU A 29 -0.27 -12.62 -0.79
C LEU A 29 0.16 -11.16 -0.59
N ILE A 30 -0.13 -10.28 -1.55
CA ILE A 30 0.13 -8.83 -1.41
C ILE A 30 -0.68 -8.25 -0.25
N LEU A 31 -1.96 -8.64 -0.13
CA LEU A 31 -2.81 -8.18 0.97
C LEU A 31 -2.32 -8.70 2.34
N GLU A 32 -1.80 -9.93 2.40
CA GLU A 32 -1.23 -10.50 3.62
C GLU A 32 0.02 -9.73 4.06
N GLU A 33 0.92 -9.41 3.13
CA GLU A 33 2.09 -8.57 3.39
C GLU A 33 1.69 -7.17 3.88
N GLN A 34 0.70 -6.54 3.23
CA GLN A 34 0.17 -5.24 3.64
C GLN A 34 -0.52 -5.26 5.00
N ASN A 35 -1.22 -6.34 5.33
CA ASN A 35 -1.87 -6.47 6.63
C ASN A 35 -0.83 -6.46 7.76
N GLY A 36 0.33 -7.10 7.55
CA GLY A 36 1.45 -6.97 8.48
C GLY A 36 1.98 -5.55 8.62
N LEU A 37 2.03 -4.77 7.53
CA LEU A 37 2.51 -3.38 7.56
C LEU A 37 1.53 -2.42 8.24
N LEU A 38 0.23 -2.59 8.04
CA LEU A 38 -0.81 -1.74 8.66
C LEU A 38 -1.00 -2.04 10.16
N GLU A 39 -0.71 -3.27 10.60
CA GLU A 39 -0.72 -3.66 12.02
C GLU A 39 0.46 -3.05 12.82
N HIS A 40 1.37 -2.32 12.16
CA HIS A 40 2.58 -1.77 12.79
C HIS A 40 2.67 -0.24 12.83
N LEU A 41 1.64 0.49 12.37
CA LEU A 41 1.62 1.93 12.58
C LEU A 41 1.36 2.23 14.05
N THR A 42 2.38 2.76 14.71
CA THR A 42 2.30 3.25 16.08
C THR A 42 1.45 4.50 16.14
N GLU A 43 1.05 4.91 17.36
CA GLU A 43 0.34 6.19 17.54
C GLU A 43 1.16 7.39 17.02
N GLU A 44 2.49 7.28 17.04
CA GLU A 44 3.42 8.27 16.49
C GLU A 44 3.34 8.35 14.96
N ASP A 45 3.33 7.21 14.27
CA ASP A 45 3.20 7.16 12.80
C ASP A 45 1.84 7.74 12.36
N TRP A 46 0.78 7.54 13.15
CA TRP A 46 -0.52 8.15 12.89
C TRP A 46 -0.50 9.67 13.09
N ALA A 47 0.16 10.15 14.14
CA ALA A 47 0.31 11.59 14.37
C ALA A 47 1.09 12.27 13.24
N ASP A 48 2.13 11.63 12.73
CA ASP A 48 2.92 12.12 11.58
C ASP A 48 2.07 12.20 10.30
N LEU A 49 1.23 11.20 10.05
CA LEU A 49 0.30 11.21 8.89
C LEU A 49 -0.78 12.28 9.03
N GLU A 50 -1.37 12.45 10.20
CA GLU A 50 -2.35 13.51 10.47
C GLU A 50 -1.73 14.90 10.32
N GLN A 51 -0.50 15.08 10.79
CA GLN A 51 0.25 16.32 10.61
C GLN A 51 0.53 16.58 9.13
N ALA A 52 1.02 15.59 8.38
CA ALA A 52 1.29 15.70 6.95
C ALA A 52 0.02 16.04 6.14
N LEU A 53 -1.12 15.45 6.49
CA LEU A 53 -2.42 15.78 5.88
C LEU A 53 -2.84 17.22 6.19
N ALA A 54 -2.67 17.67 7.44
CA ALA A 54 -2.99 19.03 7.84
C ALA A 54 -2.03 20.06 7.22
N GLU A 55 -0.77 19.71 6.96
CA GLU A 55 0.18 20.53 6.21
C GLU A 55 -0.19 20.61 4.73
N ALA A 56 -0.57 19.49 4.11
CA ALA A 56 -1.03 19.45 2.72
C ALA A 56 -2.32 20.27 2.51
N GLU A 57 -3.27 20.20 3.44
CA GLU A 57 -4.52 20.98 3.40
C GLU A 57 -4.28 22.49 3.60
N ARG A 58 -3.17 22.86 4.26
CA ARG A 58 -2.75 24.26 4.42
C ARG A 58 -2.06 24.85 3.18
N GLU A 59 -1.94 24.08 2.09
CA GLU A 59 -1.30 24.50 0.83
C GLU A 59 0.04 25.22 1.06
N GLU A 60 0.99 24.61 1.76
CA GLU A 60 2.41 24.99 1.61
C GLU A 60 3.03 24.10 0.53
N PRO A 61 2.96 24.49 -0.76
CA PRO A 61 3.64 23.74 -1.80
C PRO A 61 5.13 23.78 -1.51
N VAL A 62 5.72 22.61 -1.33
CA VAL A 62 7.17 22.45 -1.40
C VAL A 62 7.59 22.99 -2.78
N PRO A 63 8.51 23.95 -2.85
CA PRO A 63 8.94 24.53 -4.11
C PRO A 63 9.43 23.43 -5.07
N GLY A 64 9.09 23.56 -6.36
CA GLY A 64 9.39 22.52 -7.36
C GLY A 64 10.88 22.20 -7.46
N GLU A 65 11.75 23.17 -7.16
CA GLU A 65 13.20 23.00 -7.07
C GLU A 65 13.65 22.05 -5.95
N GLU A 66 12.94 22.02 -4.83
CA GLU A 66 13.26 21.17 -3.69
C GLU A 66 12.83 19.72 -3.96
N ILE A 67 11.68 19.55 -4.62
CA ILE A 67 11.22 18.26 -5.14
C ILE A 67 12.18 17.74 -6.24
N GLN A 68 12.62 18.60 -7.14
CA GLN A 68 13.58 18.22 -8.19
C GLN A 68 14.93 17.78 -7.58
N ALA A 69 15.44 18.51 -6.59
CA ALA A 69 16.69 18.17 -5.90
C ALA A 69 16.60 16.81 -5.17
N LEU A 70 15.43 16.49 -4.59
CA LEU A 70 15.18 15.18 -3.99
C LEU A 70 15.28 14.06 -5.04
N PHE A 71 14.60 14.20 -6.18
CA PHE A 71 14.64 13.20 -7.24
C PHE A 71 16.04 13.04 -7.86
N ASP A 72 16.78 14.13 -8.02
CA ASP A 72 18.16 14.10 -8.53
C ASP A 72 19.07 13.33 -7.57
N ARG A 73 18.94 13.54 -6.26
CA ARG A 73 19.70 12.80 -5.23
C ARG A 73 19.47 11.29 -5.31
N TYR A 74 18.24 10.84 -5.56
CA TYR A 74 17.95 9.41 -5.71
C TYR A 74 18.40 8.86 -7.07
N ARG A 75 18.27 9.64 -8.16
CA ARG A 75 18.76 9.25 -9.48
C ARG A 75 20.28 9.06 -9.53
N HIS A 76 21.03 9.79 -8.71
CA HIS A 76 22.48 9.67 -8.61
C HIS A 76 22.97 8.54 -7.70
N ARG A 77 22.09 7.83 -6.98
CA ARG A 77 22.48 6.74 -6.08
C ARG A 77 22.41 5.35 -6.74
N GLU A 78 21.80 5.24 -7.92
CA GLU A 78 21.69 4.00 -8.70
C GLU A 78 22.58 3.97 -9.97
N GLY A 79 23.60 4.81 -10.04
CA GLY A 79 24.63 4.79 -11.10
C GLY A 79 26.02 4.54 -10.54
#